data_AF-A0A9E4S7V7-F1
#
_entry.id   AF-A0A9E4S7V7-F1
#
_cell.length_a   1.000
_cell.length_b   1.000
_cell.length_c   1.000
_cell.angle_alpha   90.00
_cell.angle_beta   90.00
_cell.angle_gamma   90.00
#
_symmetry.space_group_name_H-M   'P 1'
#
loop_
_entity.id
_entity.type
_entity.pdbx_description
1 polymer ?
#
loop_
_entity_poly.entity_id
_entity_poly.type
_entity_poly.pdbx_seq_one_letter_code
_entity_poly.pdbx_strand_id
1 'polypeptide(L)' 'LLDSLDDLFLLRRLEYHQRGGEMGSYLNFITGPSRTADIEMTIVEGVHGPKEVHMVILG' A
#
# COMPACT_ATOMS: atom_id res chain seq x y z
N LEU A 1 -0.43 13.81 2.92
CA LEU A 1 -0.15 12.55 2.20
C LEU A 1 1.36 12.40 2.19
N LEU A 2 1.90 11.22 2.49
CA LEU A 2 3.34 10.98 2.65
C LEU A 2 4.06 10.99 1.29
N ASP A 3 5.33 11.36 1.27
CA ASP A 3 6.12 11.45 0.04
C ASP A 3 6.72 10.09 -0.37
N SER A 4 7.04 9.23 0.61
CA SER A 4 7.65 7.93 0.38
C SER A 4 7.12 6.82 1.30
N LEU A 5 7.38 5.56 0.92
CA LEU A 5 7.15 4.44 1.83
C LEU A 5 8.09 4.45 3.03
N ASP A 6 9.26 5.08 2.92
CA ASP A 6 10.20 5.20 4.04
C ASP A 6 9.59 6.04 5.17
N ASP A 7 8.87 7.12 4.82
CA ASP A 7 8.14 7.93 5.80
C ASP A 7 7.03 7.12 6.49
N LEU A 8 6.31 6.29 5.73
CA LEU A 8 5.30 5.38 6.28
C LEU A 8 5.93 4.40 7.27
N PHE A 9 7.05 3.77 6.90
CA PHE A 9 7.74 2.82 7.76
C PHE A 9 8.32 3.49 9.01
N LEU A 10 8.83 4.72 8.88
CA LEU A 10 9.29 5.52 10.01
C LEU A 10 8.15 5.78 11.01
N LEU A 11 7.00 6.26 10.53
CA LEU A 11 5.83 6.51 11.37
C LEU A 11 5.33 5.23 12.05
N ARG A 12 5.29 4.12 11.33
CA ARG A 12 4.90 2.81 11.88
C ARG A 12 5.85 2.33 12.97
N ARG A 13 7.17 2.54 12.79
CA ARG A 13 8.16 2.21 13.82
C ARG A 13 8.02 3.09 15.07
N LEU A 14 7.77 4.39 14.89
CA LEU A 14 7.54 5.30 16.01
C LEU A 14 6.31 4.89 16.81
N GLU A 15 5.21 4.57 16.12
CA GLU A 15 3.98 4.09 16.75
C GLU A 15 4.19 2.81 17.56
N TYR A 16 4.92 1.83 17.01
CA TYR A 16 5.27 0.60 17.71
C TYR A 16 5.97 0.85 19.04
N HIS A 17 6.98 1.74 19.04
CA HIS A 17 7.71 2.09 20.26
C HIS A 17 6.84 2.85 21.25
N GLN A 18 5.95 3.73 20.79
CA GLN A 18 5.02 4.48 21.64
C GLN A 18 3.95 3.58 22.27
N ARG A 19 3.52 2.54 21.57
CA ARG A 19 2.48 1.59 22.01
C ARG A 19 3.06 0.37 22.75
N GLY A 20 4.31 0.45 23.23
CA GLY A 20 4.92 -0.62 24.03
C GLY A 20 5.13 -1.94 23.26
N GLY A 21 5.27 -1.88 21.94
CA GLY A 21 5.47 -3.05 21.09
C GLY A 21 4.20 -3.59 20.43
N GLU A 22 3.08 -2.88 20.48
CA GLU A 22 1.89 -3.22 19.69
C GLU A 22 1.95 -2.61 18.28
N MET A 23 1.71 -3.44 17.26
CA MET A 23 1.79 -3.07 15.84
C MET A 23 0.42 -3.11 15.13
N GLY A 24 -0.71 -3.14 15.86
CA GLY A 24 -2.01 -3.39 15.26
C GLY A 24 -2.11 -4.77 14.60
N SER A 25 -3.27 -5.13 14.05
CA SER A 25 -3.52 -6.49 13.53
C SER A 25 -3.25 -6.67 12.04
N TYR A 26 -3.15 -5.59 11.25
CA TYR A 26 -3.10 -5.71 9.80
C TYR A 26 -2.57 -4.47 9.06
N LEU A 27 -1.73 -4.67 8.05
CA LEU A 27 -1.27 -3.64 7.10
C LEU A 27 -1.26 -4.24 5.69
N ASN A 28 -2.03 -3.66 4.78
CA ASN A 28 -2.10 -4.08 3.38
C ASN A 28 -1.63 -2.96 2.46
N PHE A 29 -0.79 -3.33 1.50
CA PHE A 29 -0.45 -2.47 0.36
C PHE A 29 -1.36 -2.81 -0.81
N ILE A 30 -2.24 -1.88 -1.17
CA ILE A 30 -3.04 -1.96 -2.39
C ILE A 30 -2.37 -1.01 -3.39
N THR A 31 -1.70 -1.58 -4.39
CA THR A 31 -1.06 -0.82 -5.47
C THR A 31 -1.98 -0.71 -6.68
N GLY A 32 -1.58 0.11 -7.65
CA GLY A 32 -2.28 0.20 -8.94
C GLY A 32 -2.16 -1.11 -9.76
N PRO A 33 -2.96 -1.24 -10.85
CA PRO A 33 -2.94 -2.43 -11.70
C PRO A 33 -1.52 -2.72 -12.18
N SER A 34 -1.14 -4.00 -12.17
CA SER A 34 0.17 -4.43 -12.67
C SER A 34 0.33 -3.98 -14.12
N ARG A 35 1.45 -3.33 -14.44
CA ARG A 35 1.90 -3.09 -15.81
C ARG A 35 3.15 -3.93 -16.04
N THR A 36 2.97 -5.24 -16.19
CA THR A 36 4.08 -6.16 -16.47
C THR A 36 4.23 -6.28 -17.99
N ALA A 37 5.37 -5.84 -18.53
CA ALA A 37 5.70 -5.94 -19.96
C ALA A 37 6.76 -7.04 -20.22
N ASP A 38 6.67 -8.16 -19.50
CA ASP A 38 7.86 -8.95 -19.17
C ASP A 38 8.17 -10.16 -20.05
N ILE A 39 7.40 -10.44 -21.11
CA ILE A 39 7.75 -11.55 -22.04
C ILE A 39 7.54 -11.17 -23.52
N GLU A 40 6.53 -10.36 -23.85
CA GLU A 40 6.18 -10.08 -25.27
C GLU A 40 5.96 -8.59 -25.62
N MET A 41 6.42 -7.64 -24.81
CA MET A 41 6.29 -6.17 -25.04
C MET A 41 4.85 -5.63 -25.21
N THR A 42 3.83 -6.47 -25.07
CA THR A 42 2.44 -6.02 -24.99
C THR A 42 2.14 -5.66 -23.55
N ILE A 43 1.77 -4.40 -23.30
CA ILE A 43 1.27 -4.00 -21.99
C ILE A 43 -0.04 -4.73 -21.75
N VAL A 44 -0.02 -5.74 -20.89
CA VAL A 44 -1.24 -6.35 -20.36
C VAL A 44 -1.62 -5.56 -19.13
N GLU A 45 -2.82 -4.98 -19.16
CA GLU A 45 -3.40 -4.36 -17.97
C GLU A 45 -3.74 -5.48 -16.97
N GLY A 46 -3.09 -5.45 -15.80
CA GLY A 46 -3.20 -6.52 -14.81
C GLY A 46 -4.65 -6.74 -14.35
N VAL A 47 -5.11 -8.00 -14.40
CA VAL A 47 -6.45 -8.44 -13.93
C VAL A 47 -6.52 -8.69 -12.42
N HIS A 48 -5.46 -8.39 -11.68
CA HIS A 48 -5.39 -8.59 -10.23
C HIS A 48 -5.61 -7.27 -9.49
N GLY A 49 -6.63 -7.27 -8.64
CA GLY A 49 -7.03 -6.14 -7.81
C GLY A 49 -8.55 -6.02 -7.70
N PRO A 50 -9.06 -5.26 -6.72
CA PRO A 50 -10.48 -4.95 -6.64
C PRO A 50 -10.94 -4.17 -7.88
N LYS A 51 -12.10 -4.54 -8.43
CA LYS A 51 -12.71 -3.86 -9.60
C LYS A 51 -12.95 -2.36 -9.34
N GLU A 52 -13.35 -2.04 -8.12
CA GLU A 52 -13.65 -0.68 -7.67
C GLU A 52 -13.06 -0.46 -6.27
N VAL A 53 -12.51 0.72 -6.02
CA VAL A 53 -11.95 1.13 -4.72
C VAL A 53 -12.64 2.41 -4.28
N HIS A 54 -13.18 2.41 -3.07
CA HIS A 54 -13.77 3.59 -2.43
C HIS A 54 -12.95 3.96 -1.19
N MET A 55 -12.46 5.19 -1.13
CA MET A 55 -11.77 5.73 0.05
C MET A 55 -12.65 6.77 0.71
N VAL A 56 -12.99 6.56 1.98
CA VAL A 56 -13.72 7.51 2.81
C VAL A 56 -12.78 8.03 3.88
N ILE A 57 -12.46 9.31 3.83
CA ILE A 57 -11.62 9.99 4.83
C ILE A 57 -12.57 10.73 5.77
N LEU A 58 -12.56 10.34 7.04
CA LEU A 58 -13.29 11.02 8.10
C LEU A 58 -12.31 11.93 8.85
N GLY A 59 -12.71 13.18 9.06
CA GLY A 59 -11.92 14.18 9.78
C GLY A 59 -12.12 14.13 11.29
#